data_AF-A0A6A6Y9U0-F1
#
_entry.id   AF-A0A6A6Y9U0-F1
#
_cell.length_a   1.000
_cell.length_b   1.000
_cell.length_c   1.000
_cell.angle_alpha   90.00
_cell.angle_beta   90.00
_cell.angle_gamma   90.00
#
_symmetry.space_group_name_H-M   'P 1'
#
loop_
_entity.id
_entity.type
_entity.pdbx_description
1 polymer ?
#
loop_
_entity_poly.entity_id
_entity_poly.type
_entity_poly.pdbx_seq_one_letter_code
_entity_poly.pdbx_strand_id
1 'polypeptide(L)'
;MSLSTIPHVTDLLPIVLSSQIDHNHDGGRNAHPAVTYAFEPLQSQPIQSAAPAIVPDDDDKADSIPKHRVEHSPSNLAACQSAPCKRGGHKIELGELRFGTYTLFFHTGEMFWTYKHWRCVTNKQINTIKDIAKGEPQNAPGYDTLTEQAKEHFRLALEAGRVTDTTFKGIPEPVYKVEIAPQGRATCQNKECKDAKVKSKKGELRLGNLVRFQGHKSWKYKHWGCATVDEYRRIRDVLAAGELEGLEDLDP
;
A
#
# COMPACT_ATOMS: atom_id res chain seq x y z
N MET A 1 -51.71 43.74 -5.49
CA MET A 1 -52.20 42.95 -6.63
C MET A 1 -51.03 42.70 -7.57
N SER A 2 -50.74 41.42 -7.90
CA SER A 2 -50.03 40.96 -9.12
C SER A 2 -48.55 41.40 -9.29
N LEU A 3 -47.53 40.60 -9.61
CA LEU A 3 -47.28 39.20 -9.98
C LEU A 3 -45.73 39.02 -9.90
N SER A 4 -45.21 37.84 -9.57
CA SER A 4 -44.00 37.31 -10.25
C SER A 4 -43.88 35.82 -9.99
N THR A 5 -44.03 35.06 -11.05
CA THR A 5 -44.08 33.59 -11.12
C THR A 5 -42.68 33.04 -11.37
N ILE A 6 -42.31 31.99 -10.63
CA ILE A 6 -41.06 31.25 -10.75
C ILE A 6 -41.14 30.34 -12.00
N PRO A 7 -40.14 30.32 -12.91
CA PRO A 7 -40.14 29.40 -14.03
C PRO A 7 -39.63 27.99 -13.63
N HIS A 8 -40.31 26.99 -14.18
CA HIS A 8 -40.09 25.56 -14.03
C HIS A 8 -38.95 25.09 -14.96
N VAL A 9 -38.09 24.20 -14.47
CA VAL A 9 -36.98 23.60 -15.21
C VAL A 9 -37.49 22.45 -16.07
N THR A 10 -37.88 22.73 -17.31
CA THR A 10 -37.97 21.76 -18.41
C THR A 10 -38.24 22.53 -19.69
N ASP A 11 -37.19 22.87 -20.43
CA ASP A 11 -37.25 23.10 -21.89
C ASP A 11 -35.84 23.46 -22.37
N LEU A 12 -35.08 22.46 -22.82
CA LEU A 12 -34.12 22.53 -23.94
C LEU A 12 -33.66 21.07 -24.25
N LEU A 13 -34.41 20.41 -25.14
CA LEU A 13 -33.98 19.22 -25.90
C LEU A 13 -33.10 19.65 -27.11
N PRO A 14 -32.64 18.74 -28.00
CA PRO A 14 -31.65 17.68 -27.80
C PRO A 14 -30.51 17.76 -28.85
N ILE A 15 -29.34 17.16 -28.59
CA ILE A 15 -28.36 16.87 -29.65
C ILE A 15 -28.50 15.41 -30.07
N VAL A 16 -28.80 15.25 -31.35
CA VAL A 16 -29.02 14.04 -32.12
C VAL A 16 -27.79 13.13 -32.06
N LEU A 17 -27.96 11.89 -31.59
CA LEU A 17 -27.03 10.79 -31.84
C LEU A 17 -27.71 9.83 -32.81
N SER A 18 -27.34 9.90 -34.09
CA SER A 18 -27.68 8.87 -35.06
C SER A 18 -26.57 7.82 -35.06
N SER A 19 -26.88 6.60 -34.61
CA SER A 19 -26.16 5.41 -35.04
C SER A 19 -27.19 4.35 -35.42
N GLN A 20 -27.39 4.19 -36.72
CA GLN A 20 -28.19 3.12 -37.30
C GLN A 20 -27.53 1.77 -36.97
N ILE A 21 -28.33 0.88 -36.40
CA ILE A 21 -28.01 -0.54 -36.23
C ILE A 21 -28.59 -1.23 -37.47
N ASP A 22 -27.72 -1.71 -38.36
CA ASP A 22 -28.12 -2.63 -39.41
C ASP A 22 -27.86 -4.06 -38.95
N HIS A 23 -28.94 -4.84 -38.85
CA HIS A 23 -28.93 -6.29 -38.87
C HIS A 23 -29.23 -6.75 -40.29
N ASN A 24 -28.30 -7.46 -40.94
CA ASN A 24 -28.53 -8.83 -41.42
C ASN A 24 -27.41 -9.37 -42.33
N HIS A 25 -27.10 -10.64 -42.06
CA HIS A 25 -26.75 -11.75 -42.97
C HIS A 25 -25.50 -11.70 -43.88
N ASP A 26 -24.60 -12.65 -43.57
CA ASP A 26 -24.26 -13.83 -44.38
C ASP A 26 -22.76 -14.04 -44.64
N GLY A 27 -22.39 -15.31 -44.72
CA GLY A 27 -21.02 -15.82 -44.65
C GLY A 27 -20.08 -15.33 -45.74
N GLY A 28 -18.84 -15.10 -45.34
CA GLY A 28 -17.73 -14.79 -46.24
C GLY A 28 -16.42 -15.01 -45.53
N ARG A 29 -15.72 -16.10 -45.87
CA ARG A 29 -14.34 -16.37 -45.45
C ARG A 29 -13.45 -15.29 -46.09
N ASN A 30 -13.07 -14.29 -45.32
CA ASN A 30 -12.08 -13.31 -45.77
C ASN A 30 -10.70 -13.76 -45.32
N ALA A 31 -9.97 -14.32 -46.29
CA ALA A 31 -8.54 -14.56 -46.21
C ALA A 31 -7.81 -13.25 -45.92
N HIS A 32 -7.13 -13.19 -44.77
CA HIS A 32 -6.14 -12.15 -44.52
C HIS A 32 -4.82 -12.55 -45.20
N PRO A 33 -4.08 -11.60 -45.81
CA PRO A 33 -2.78 -11.89 -46.39
C PRO A 33 -1.83 -12.36 -45.29
N ALA A 34 -1.24 -13.54 -45.47
CA ALA A 34 -0.21 -14.09 -44.60
C ALA A 34 1.05 -13.22 -44.72
N VAL A 35 1.21 -12.28 -43.79
CA VAL A 35 2.48 -11.59 -43.58
C VAL A 35 3.38 -12.54 -42.81
N THR A 36 4.21 -13.29 -43.53
CA THR A 36 5.24 -14.13 -42.94
C THR A 36 6.37 -13.24 -42.42
N TYR A 37 6.42 -13.02 -41.11
CA TYR A 37 7.59 -12.47 -40.44
C TYR A 37 8.65 -13.56 -40.33
N ALA A 38 9.75 -13.43 -41.06
CA ALA A 38 10.96 -14.20 -40.82
C ALA A 38 11.56 -13.70 -39.49
N PHE A 39 11.55 -14.56 -38.46
CA PHE A 39 12.27 -14.30 -37.22
C PHE A 39 13.76 -14.56 -37.47
N GLU A 40 14.51 -13.48 -37.65
CA GLU A 40 15.97 -13.52 -37.56
C GLU A 40 16.34 -13.64 -36.07
N PRO A 41 17.11 -14.66 -35.66
CA PRO A 41 17.48 -14.83 -34.26
C PRO A 41 18.44 -13.71 -33.86
N LEU A 42 18.00 -12.86 -32.92
CA LEU A 42 18.83 -11.83 -32.31
C LEU A 42 20.06 -12.48 -31.67
N GLN A 43 21.23 -12.23 -32.24
CA GLN A 43 22.51 -12.58 -31.65
C GLN A 43 22.69 -11.81 -30.34
N SER A 44 22.87 -12.56 -29.25
CA SER A 44 23.12 -12.02 -27.91
C SER A 44 24.43 -11.24 -27.89
N GLN A 45 24.33 -9.92 -27.75
CA GLN A 45 25.47 -9.06 -27.42
C GLN A 45 25.71 -9.09 -25.90
N PRO A 46 26.95 -9.23 -25.44
CA PRO A 46 27.27 -9.20 -24.01
C PRO A 46 27.10 -7.78 -23.47
N ILE A 47 26.25 -7.63 -22.45
CA ILE A 47 26.04 -6.36 -21.76
C ILE A 47 27.25 -6.10 -20.86
N GLN A 48 28.11 -5.16 -21.25
CA GLN A 48 29.18 -4.65 -20.40
C GLN A 48 28.62 -3.75 -19.30
N SER A 49 29.15 -3.94 -18.09
CA SER A 49 28.75 -3.35 -16.82
C SER A 49 28.94 -1.83 -16.72
N ALA A 50 28.12 -1.15 -15.90
CA ALA A 50 28.60 -0.28 -14.81
C ALA A 50 27.46 0.35 -13.98
N ALA A 51 27.29 -0.15 -12.75
CA ALA A 51 27.35 0.62 -11.51
C ALA A 51 27.43 -0.43 -10.38
N PRO A 52 28.38 -0.34 -9.43
CA PRO A 52 28.61 -1.43 -8.49
C PRO A 52 27.41 -1.51 -7.55
N ALA A 53 26.66 -2.61 -7.67
CA ALA A 53 25.98 -3.13 -6.50
C ALA A 53 27.08 -3.32 -5.45
N ILE A 54 26.89 -2.77 -4.26
CA ILE A 54 27.68 -3.15 -3.10
C ILE A 54 27.40 -4.64 -2.92
N VAL A 55 28.26 -5.47 -3.53
CA VAL A 55 28.32 -6.90 -3.28
C VAL A 55 28.88 -7.02 -1.87
N PRO A 56 28.11 -7.53 -0.90
CA PRO A 56 28.68 -7.87 0.39
C PRO A 56 29.76 -8.92 0.13
N ASP A 57 30.97 -8.65 0.61
CA ASP A 57 32.13 -9.53 0.45
C ASP A 57 31.78 -10.99 0.82
N ASP A 58 32.27 -11.90 -0.02
CA ASP A 58 31.75 -13.24 -0.31
C ASP A 58 32.01 -14.35 0.72
N ASP A 59 32.41 -14.06 1.97
CA ASP A 59 32.96 -15.11 2.84
C ASP A 59 32.24 -15.40 4.18
N ASP A 60 31.00 -14.94 4.44
CA ASP A 60 30.37 -15.23 5.76
C ASP A 60 28.82 -15.32 5.91
N LYS A 61 27.96 -15.27 4.88
CA LYS A 61 26.51 -14.98 5.13
C LYS A 61 25.42 -15.77 4.41
N ALA A 62 25.58 -17.09 4.23
CA ALA A 62 24.39 -17.94 4.02
C ALA A 62 23.54 -18.09 5.32
N ASP A 63 24.19 -18.03 6.49
CA ASP A 63 23.56 -18.28 7.80
C ASP A 63 22.99 -17.02 8.50
N SER A 64 23.05 -15.84 7.88
CA SER A 64 22.73 -14.58 8.57
C SER A 64 21.27 -14.10 8.43
N ILE A 65 20.41 -14.81 7.68
CA ILE A 65 19.01 -14.41 7.50
C ILE A 65 18.13 -15.20 8.47
N PRO A 66 17.44 -14.53 9.41
CA PRO A 66 16.64 -15.21 10.41
C PRO A 66 15.43 -15.92 9.78
N LYS A 67 15.05 -17.08 10.34
CA LYS A 67 13.90 -17.85 9.86
C LYS A 67 12.58 -17.06 9.92
N HIS A 68 12.44 -16.23 10.96
CA HIS A 68 11.24 -15.44 11.22
C HIS A 68 11.59 -13.98 11.48
N ARG A 69 10.68 -13.10 11.08
CA ARG A 69 10.76 -11.66 11.36
C ARG A 69 9.38 -11.05 11.52
N VAL A 70 9.33 -9.90 12.17
CA VAL A 70 8.13 -9.05 12.26
C VAL A 70 8.40 -7.70 11.62
N GLU A 71 7.43 -7.15 10.90
CA GLU A 71 7.54 -5.82 10.30
C GLU A 71 6.15 -5.24 10.03
N HIS A 72 6.06 -3.92 9.88
CA HIS A 72 4.91 -3.29 9.24
C HIS A 72 5.00 -3.50 7.72
N SER A 73 3.89 -3.87 7.09
CA SER A 73 3.86 -4.11 5.65
C SER A 73 4.23 -2.84 4.88
N PRO A 74 5.28 -2.84 4.04
CA PRO A 74 5.69 -1.66 3.27
C PRO A 74 4.81 -1.43 2.02
N SER A 75 3.91 -2.37 1.70
CA SER A 75 3.00 -2.29 0.56
C SER A 75 1.76 -3.16 0.79
N ASN A 76 0.76 -3.05 -0.07
CA ASN A 76 -0.44 -3.88 -0.09
C ASN A 76 -0.37 -5.04 -1.10
N LEU A 77 0.84 -5.48 -1.46
CA LEU A 77 1.04 -6.50 -2.50
C LEU A 77 1.07 -7.93 -1.96
N ALA A 78 1.54 -8.12 -0.72
CA ALA A 78 1.72 -9.43 -0.12
C ALA A 78 0.37 -10.11 0.18
N ALA A 79 0.21 -11.35 -0.28
CA ALA A 79 -0.91 -12.21 0.12
C ALA A 79 -0.55 -13.01 1.37
N CYS A 80 -1.49 -13.09 2.32
CA CYS A 80 -1.31 -13.92 3.49
C CYS A 80 -1.23 -15.41 3.11
N GLN A 81 -0.24 -16.13 3.66
CA GLN A 81 -0.02 -17.54 3.39
C GLN A 81 -0.74 -18.50 4.36
N SER A 82 -1.62 -18.00 5.25
CA SER A 82 -2.52 -18.91 5.97
C SER A 82 -3.53 -19.51 4.98
N ALA A 83 -3.83 -20.80 5.10
CA ALA A 83 -4.75 -21.48 4.19
C ALA A 83 -6.11 -20.76 4.01
N PRO A 84 -6.81 -20.27 5.05
CA PRO A 84 -8.06 -19.54 4.85
C PRO A 84 -7.84 -18.21 4.11
N CYS A 85 -6.84 -17.41 4.50
CA CYS A 85 -6.63 -16.11 3.88
C CYS A 85 -6.12 -16.21 2.45
N LYS A 86 -5.26 -17.20 2.17
CA LYS A 86 -4.72 -17.48 0.84
C LYS A 86 -5.82 -17.89 -0.13
N ARG A 87 -6.73 -18.78 0.27
CA ARG A 87 -7.89 -19.19 -0.54
C ARG A 87 -8.86 -18.03 -0.79
N GLY A 88 -9.06 -17.16 0.20
CA GLY A 88 -9.88 -15.95 0.07
C GLY A 88 -9.20 -14.79 -0.67
N GLY A 89 -7.94 -14.93 -1.12
CA GLY A 89 -7.22 -13.86 -1.81
C GLY A 89 -6.91 -12.63 -0.94
N HIS A 90 -6.95 -12.77 0.39
CA HIS A 90 -6.79 -11.63 1.29
C HIS A 90 -5.34 -11.13 1.30
N LYS A 91 -5.17 -9.88 0.89
CA LYS A 91 -3.91 -9.13 0.96
C LYS A 91 -3.66 -8.60 2.37
N ILE A 92 -2.40 -8.34 2.67
CA ILE A 92 -1.96 -7.63 3.88
C ILE A 92 -1.94 -6.14 3.54
N GLU A 93 -2.58 -5.32 4.36
CA GLU A 93 -2.72 -3.87 4.11
C GLU A 93 -1.38 -3.15 4.30
N LEU A 94 -1.22 -1.99 3.66
CA LEU A 94 -0.05 -1.13 3.88
C LEU A 94 -0.01 -0.69 5.36
N GLY A 95 1.14 -0.83 5.99
CA GLY A 95 1.34 -0.52 7.40
C GLY A 95 0.89 -1.64 8.36
N GLU A 96 0.12 -2.63 7.91
CA GLU A 96 -0.35 -3.72 8.78
C GLU A 96 0.82 -4.54 9.35
N LEU A 97 0.74 -4.88 10.64
CA LEU A 97 1.72 -5.75 11.27
C LEU A 97 1.65 -7.14 10.63
N ARG A 98 2.78 -7.62 10.12
CA ARG A 98 2.88 -8.91 9.44
C ARG A 98 4.06 -9.72 9.95
N PHE A 99 3.93 -11.02 9.80
CA PHE A 99 4.95 -11.98 10.18
C PHE A 99 5.56 -12.63 8.95
N GLY A 100 6.87 -12.47 8.79
CA GLY A 100 7.65 -13.05 7.71
C GLY A 100 8.22 -14.42 8.09
N THR A 101 8.15 -15.37 7.16
CA THR A 101 8.88 -16.63 7.21
C THR A 101 9.78 -16.76 5.99
N TYR A 102 11.07 -16.92 6.22
CA TYR A 102 12.06 -17.17 5.18
C TYR A 102 12.00 -18.64 4.78
N THR A 103 11.61 -18.93 3.54
CA THR A 103 11.33 -20.28 3.07
C THR A 103 11.88 -20.52 1.67
N LEU A 104 12.19 -21.77 1.37
CA LEU A 104 12.66 -22.21 0.07
C LEU A 104 11.53 -22.19 -0.96
N PHE A 105 11.80 -21.67 -2.15
CA PHE A 105 10.95 -21.80 -3.31
C PHE A 105 11.37 -23.06 -4.08
N PHE A 106 10.60 -24.14 -3.93
CA PHE A 106 10.97 -25.47 -4.44
C PHE A 106 11.25 -25.54 -5.95
N HIS A 107 10.73 -24.59 -6.74
CA HIS A 107 10.90 -24.61 -8.20
C HIS A 107 12.21 -23.95 -8.66
N THR A 108 12.72 -22.96 -7.92
CA THR A 108 13.97 -22.26 -8.28
C THR A 108 15.12 -22.61 -7.34
N GLY A 109 14.83 -23.22 -6.18
CA GLY A 109 15.83 -23.43 -5.13
C GLY A 109 16.21 -22.16 -4.37
N GLU A 110 15.57 -21.04 -4.66
CA GLU A 110 15.88 -19.75 -4.03
C GLU A 110 15.09 -19.57 -2.73
N MET A 111 15.68 -18.88 -1.76
CA MET A 111 15.00 -18.51 -0.53
C MET A 111 14.25 -17.20 -0.70
N PHE A 112 13.03 -17.13 -0.17
CA PHE A 112 12.20 -15.93 -0.25
C PHE A 112 11.31 -15.77 0.98
N TRP A 113 10.77 -14.55 1.13
CA TRP A 113 9.86 -14.24 2.23
C TRP A 113 8.41 -14.57 1.88
N THR A 114 7.79 -15.33 2.77
CA THR A 114 6.34 -15.50 2.82
C THR A 114 5.78 -14.77 4.03
N TYR A 115 4.56 -14.24 3.90
CA TYR A 115 3.97 -13.41 4.95
C TYR A 115 2.62 -13.92 5.41
N LYS A 116 2.29 -13.66 6.67
CA LYS A 116 0.94 -13.80 7.21
C LYS A 116 0.49 -12.51 7.89
N HIS A 117 -0.82 -12.26 7.92
CA HIS A 117 -1.41 -11.29 8.84
C HIS A 117 -0.99 -11.64 10.27
N TRP A 118 -0.84 -10.64 11.13
CA TRP A 118 -0.53 -10.85 12.54
C TRP A 118 -1.48 -11.87 13.21
N ARG A 119 -2.80 -11.71 13.03
CA ARG A 119 -3.81 -12.65 13.55
C ARG A 119 -3.71 -14.10 13.04
N CYS A 120 -2.99 -14.32 11.93
CA CYS A 120 -2.86 -15.61 11.26
C CYS A 120 -1.58 -16.37 11.67
N VAL A 121 -0.74 -15.78 12.53
CA VAL A 121 0.50 -16.39 13.01
C VAL A 121 0.16 -17.53 13.97
N THR A 122 0.82 -18.67 13.79
CA THR A 122 0.57 -19.84 14.64
C THR A 122 1.39 -19.81 15.92
N ASN A 123 0.94 -20.50 16.97
CA ASN A 123 1.69 -20.63 18.23
C ASN A 123 3.11 -21.18 17.99
N LYS A 124 3.27 -22.13 17.06
CA LYS A 124 4.59 -22.66 16.68
C LYS A 124 5.51 -21.55 16.15
N GLN A 125 5.00 -20.66 15.29
CA GLN A 125 5.78 -19.55 14.75
C GLN A 125 6.14 -18.53 15.84
N ILE A 126 5.22 -18.24 16.77
CA ILE A 126 5.48 -17.38 17.93
C ILE A 126 6.59 -17.97 18.82
N ASN A 127 6.51 -19.26 19.14
CA ASN A 127 7.53 -19.93 19.94
C ASN A 127 8.89 -19.95 19.21
N THR A 128 8.92 -20.23 17.90
CA THR A 128 10.18 -20.21 17.15
C THR A 128 10.81 -18.81 17.11
N ILE A 129 10.04 -17.72 16.95
CA ILE A 129 10.64 -16.38 17.02
C ILE A 129 11.04 -16.00 18.45
N LYS A 130 10.34 -16.51 19.47
CA LYS A 130 10.74 -16.37 20.88
C LYS A 130 12.10 -17.01 21.14
N ASP A 131 12.33 -18.21 20.59
CA ASP A 131 13.61 -18.90 20.70
C ASP A 131 14.73 -18.13 19.99
N ILE A 132 14.48 -17.62 18.77
CA ILE A 132 15.41 -16.75 18.03
C ILE A 132 15.75 -15.49 18.86
N ALA A 133 14.76 -14.92 19.52
CA ALA A 133 14.90 -13.72 20.35
C ALA A 133 15.47 -14.02 21.75
N LYS A 134 15.76 -15.29 22.09
CA LYS A 134 16.21 -15.73 23.42
C LYS A 134 15.27 -15.29 24.55
N GLY A 135 13.96 -15.28 24.28
CA GLY A 135 12.93 -14.84 25.22
C GLY A 135 12.73 -13.31 25.31
N GLU A 136 13.65 -12.52 24.76
CA GLU A 136 13.66 -11.06 24.88
C GLU A 136 13.10 -10.39 23.61
N PRO A 137 11.95 -9.71 23.66
CA PRO A 137 11.29 -9.14 22.48
C PRO A 137 12.19 -8.25 21.62
N GLN A 138 13.04 -7.43 22.24
CA GLN A 138 13.97 -6.52 21.59
C GLN A 138 15.02 -7.21 20.70
N ASN A 139 15.28 -8.50 20.93
CA ASN A 139 16.20 -9.28 20.11
C ASN A 139 15.50 -9.91 18.90
N ALA A 140 14.17 -9.81 18.79
CA ALA A 140 13.44 -10.39 17.68
C ALA A 140 13.71 -9.61 16.38
N PRO A 141 13.98 -10.29 15.25
CA PRO A 141 14.25 -9.63 13.98
C PRO A 141 13.11 -8.70 13.53
N GLY A 142 13.42 -7.41 13.38
CA GLY A 142 12.52 -6.35 12.94
C GLY A 142 11.72 -5.65 14.05
N TYR A 143 11.88 -6.04 15.31
CA TYR A 143 11.17 -5.46 16.46
C TYR A 143 11.44 -3.96 16.65
N ASP A 144 12.68 -3.53 16.43
CA ASP A 144 13.14 -2.15 16.56
C ASP A 144 12.37 -1.16 15.66
N THR A 145 11.87 -1.63 14.51
CA THR A 145 11.14 -0.82 13.52
C THR A 145 9.63 -0.69 13.80
N LEU A 146 9.11 -1.43 14.78
CA LEU A 146 7.68 -1.47 15.09
C LEU A 146 7.21 -0.21 15.83
N THR A 147 5.93 0.13 15.69
CA THR A 147 5.28 1.12 16.57
C THR A 147 5.19 0.61 18.00
N GLU A 148 5.06 1.52 18.97
CA GLU A 148 4.94 1.13 20.39
C GLU A 148 3.72 0.22 20.65
N GLN A 149 2.58 0.48 19.98
CA GLN A 149 1.44 -0.43 20.05
C GLN A 149 1.79 -1.83 19.50
N ALA A 150 2.44 -1.91 18.34
CA ALA A 150 2.85 -3.19 17.77
C ALA A 150 3.90 -3.91 18.62
N LYS A 151 4.83 -3.19 19.24
CA LYS A 151 5.80 -3.73 20.20
C LYS A 151 5.10 -4.35 21.41
N GLU A 152 4.11 -3.69 21.98
CA GLU A 152 3.36 -4.22 23.12
C GLU A 152 2.56 -5.47 22.76
N HIS A 153 1.83 -5.45 21.63
CA HIS A 153 1.12 -6.65 21.16
C HIS A 153 2.07 -7.80 20.84
N PHE A 154 3.27 -7.53 20.31
CA PHE A 154 4.29 -8.53 20.09
C PHE A 154 4.84 -9.10 21.40
N ARG A 155 5.15 -8.25 22.39
CA ARG A 155 5.59 -8.64 23.73
C ARG A 155 4.58 -9.57 24.40
N LEU A 156 3.30 -9.17 24.43
CA LEU A 156 2.20 -9.97 24.97
C LEU A 156 2.08 -11.34 24.27
N ALA A 157 2.28 -11.38 22.95
CA ALA A 157 2.23 -12.63 22.20
C ALA A 157 3.40 -13.56 22.52
N LEU A 158 4.62 -13.04 22.67
CA LEU A 158 5.79 -13.83 23.09
C LEU A 158 5.62 -14.37 24.52
N GLU A 159 5.10 -13.56 25.43
CA GLU A 159 4.80 -13.97 26.81
C GLU A 159 3.80 -15.12 26.83
N ALA A 160 2.69 -14.99 26.08
CA ALA A 160 1.64 -16.00 26.00
C ALA A 160 1.96 -17.20 25.09
N GLY A 161 3.01 -17.14 24.26
CA GLY A 161 3.32 -18.17 23.24
C GLY A 161 2.28 -18.25 22.10
N ARG A 162 1.43 -17.23 21.94
CA ARG A 162 0.38 -17.14 20.92
C ARG A 162 -0.05 -15.69 20.72
N VAL A 163 -0.62 -15.37 19.56
CA VAL A 163 -1.27 -14.07 19.35
C VAL A 163 -2.49 -13.96 20.27
N THR A 164 -2.49 -12.93 21.13
CA THR A 164 -3.51 -12.72 22.17
C THR A 164 -4.72 -11.94 21.65
N ASP A 165 -4.47 -10.83 20.96
CA ASP A 165 -5.50 -10.02 20.31
C ASP A 165 -5.50 -10.29 18.79
N THR A 166 -6.52 -11.04 18.34
CA THR A 166 -6.71 -11.35 16.92
C THR A 166 -7.42 -10.26 16.13
N THR A 167 -7.95 -9.23 16.82
CA THR A 167 -8.60 -8.07 16.20
C THR A 167 -7.60 -6.97 15.87
N PHE A 168 -6.50 -6.90 16.62
CA PHE A 168 -5.39 -5.99 16.35
C PHE A 168 -4.72 -6.29 15.01
N LYS A 169 -4.78 -5.29 14.10
CA LYS A 169 -4.07 -5.31 12.82
C LYS A 169 -2.65 -4.72 12.91
N GLY A 170 -2.36 -3.92 13.92
CA GLY A 170 -1.09 -3.21 14.05
C GLY A 170 -0.77 -2.29 12.88
N ILE A 171 -1.80 -1.70 12.26
CA ILE A 171 -1.64 -0.58 11.34
C ILE A 171 -1.36 0.64 12.20
N PRO A 172 -0.26 1.39 11.98
CA PRO A 172 0.00 2.64 12.68
C PRO A 172 -1.20 3.58 12.54
N GLU A 173 -1.60 4.21 13.65
CA GLU A 173 -2.61 5.27 13.60
C GLU A 173 -2.17 6.36 12.60
N PRO A 174 -3.08 6.84 11.74
CA PRO A 174 -2.74 7.83 10.74
C PRO A 174 -2.42 9.16 11.43
N VAL A 175 -1.21 9.65 11.21
CA VAL A 175 -0.82 11.01 11.65
C VAL A 175 -1.16 11.96 10.53
N TYR A 176 -2.00 12.95 10.85
CA TYR A 176 -2.44 13.96 9.90
C TYR A 176 -1.69 15.27 10.10
N LYS A 177 -1.47 15.97 8.99
CA LYS A 177 -0.98 17.34 8.97
C LYS A 177 -1.83 18.16 8.01
N VAL A 178 -2.10 19.41 8.35
CA VAL A 178 -2.64 20.39 7.41
C VAL A 178 -1.56 21.41 7.11
N GLU A 179 -1.44 21.82 5.84
CA GLU A 179 -0.51 22.89 5.48
C GLU A 179 -0.97 23.60 4.21
N ILE A 180 -0.55 24.86 4.07
CA ILE A 180 -0.56 25.55 2.78
C ILE A 180 0.62 25.04 1.96
N ALA A 181 0.34 24.52 0.76
CA ALA A 181 1.37 23.94 -0.09
C ALA A 181 2.49 24.96 -0.41
N PRO A 182 3.75 24.74 0.03
CA PRO A 182 4.85 25.66 -0.25
C PRO A 182 5.28 25.63 -1.73
N GLN A 183 4.93 24.56 -2.44
CA GLN A 183 5.26 24.32 -3.84
C GLN A 183 4.20 23.46 -4.54
N GLY A 184 4.20 23.47 -5.87
CA GLY A 184 3.23 22.80 -6.75
C GLY A 184 3.63 21.42 -7.28
N ARG A 185 4.48 20.66 -6.59
CA ARG A 185 5.08 19.40 -7.04
C ARG A 185 4.40 18.14 -6.50
N ALA A 186 3.67 18.24 -5.38
CA ALA A 186 3.04 17.09 -4.75
C ALA A 186 1.80 16.63 -5.52
N THR A 187 1.76 15.37 -5.95
CA THR A 187 0.57 14.75 -6.56
C THR A 187 -0.40 14.30 -5.47
N CYS A 188 -1.69 14.63 -5.63
CA CYS A 188 -2.75 14.18 -4.74
C CYS A 188 -2.86 12.64 -4.74
N GLN A 189 -3.06 12.03 -3.56
CA GLN A 189 -3.18 10.58 -3.41
C GLN A 189 -4.60 10.04 -3.50
N ASN A 190 -5.62 10.90 -3.67
CA ASN A 190 -6.93 10.42 -4.07
C ASN A 190 -6.80 9.75 -5.46
N LYS A 191 -7.46 8.60 -5.66
CA LYS A 191 -7.30 7.78 -6.87
C LYS A 191 -7.52 8.59 -8.15
N GLU A 192 -8.61 9.35 -8.23
CA GLU A 192 -8.98 10.12 -9.43
C GLU A 192 -7.92 11.17 -9.76
N CYS A 193 -7.51 11.96 -8.76
CA CYS A 193 -6.48 12.98 -8.92
C CYS A 193 -5.10 12.37 -9.19
N LYS A 194 -4.78 11.24 -8.57
CA LYS A 194 -3.50 10.54 -8.74
C LYS A 194 -3.35 10.01 -10.16
N ASP A 195 -4.40 9.39 -10.68
CA ASP A 195 -4.44 8.84 -12.05
C ASP A 195 -4.37 9.99 -13.07
N ALA A 196 -5.06 11.10 -12.83
CA ALA A 196 -4.97 12.32 -13.62
C ALA A 196 -3.69 13.16 -13.36
N LYS A 197 -2.81 12.70 -12.45
CA LYS A 197 -1.57 13.38 -12.04
C LYS A 197 -1.78 14.84 -11.59
N VAL A 198 -2.94 15.15 -11.02
CA VAL A 198 -3.29 16.47 -10.50
C VAL A 198 -2.45 16.75 -9.25
N LYS A 199 -1.73 17.87 -9.29
CA LYS A 199 -0.88 18.33 -8.20
C LYS A 199 -1.60 19.37 -7.35
N SER A 200 -1.29 19.41 -6.06
CA SER A 200 -1.68 20.54 -5.21
C SER A 200 -0.82 21.74 -5.59
N LYS A 201 -1.42 22.87 -5.93
CA LYS A 201 -0.71 24.07 -6.38
C LYS A 201 -0.07 24.79 -5.18
N LYS A 202 0.96 25.61 -5.44
CA LYS A 202 1.53 26.48 -4.38
C LYS A 202 0.43 27.40 -3.84
N GLY A 203 0.33 27.53 -2.52
CA GLY A 203 -0.70 28.33 -1.86
C GLY A 203 -2.03 27.61 -1.62
N GLU A 204 -2.16 26.35 -2.02
CA GLU A 204 -3.38 25.57 -1.81
C GLU A 204 -3.34 24.79 -0.48
N LEU A 205 -4.44 24.80 0.28
CA LEU A 205 -4.60 23.97 1.47
C LEU A 205 -4.59 22.49 1.08
N ARG A 206 -3.78 21.70 1.77
CA ARG A 206 -3.68 20.25 1.54
C ARG A 206 -3.60 19.47 2.83
N LEU A 207 -4.09 18.23 2.76
CA LEU A 207 -4.01 17.26 3.84
C LEU A 207 -2.81 16.35 3.61
N GLY A 208 -1.87 16.35 4.56
CA GLY A 208 -0.79 15.37 4.67
C GLY A 208 -1.22 14.19 5.52
N ASN A 209 -0.91 12.98 5.05
CA ASN A 209 -0.94 11.75 5.84
C ASN A 209 0.50 11.22 5.94
N LEU A 210 0.97 11.00 7.16
CA LEU A 210 2.30 10.48 7.41
C LEU A 210 2.32 8.99 7.09
N VAL A 211 3.07 8.62 6.06
CA VAL A 211 3.35 7.21 5.77
C VAL A 211 4.76 6.87 6.21
N ARG A 212 4.91 5.68 6.78
CA ARG A 212 6.21 5.10 7.11
C ARG A 212 6.54 4.04 6.07
N PHE A 213 7.74 4.09 5.53
CA PHE A 213 8.23 3.14 4.55
C PHE A 213 9.69 2.84 4.84
N GLN A 214 10.00 1.57 5.14
CA GLN A 214 11.37 1.11 5.45
C GLN A 214 12.07 1.96 6.53
N GLY A 215 11.37 2.26 7.63
CA GLY A 215 11.90 3.12 8.71
C GLY A 215 11.89 4.62 8.41
N HIS A 216 11.74 5.03 7.15
CA HIS A 216 11.64 6.44 6.77
C HIS A 216 10.21 6.94 6.88
N LYS A 217 10.07 8.16 7.40
CA LYS A 217 8.80 8.91 7.41
C LYS A 217 8.70 9.73 6.14
N SER A 218 7.53 9.76 5.51
CA SER A 218 7.27 10.58 4.33
C SER A 218 5.81 11.05 4.33
N TRP A 219 5.58 12.25 3.82
CA TRP A 219 4.23 12.78 3.71
C TRP A 219 3.61 12.41 2.36
N LYS A 220 2.37 11.94 2.41
CA LYS A 220 1.52 11.73 1.24
C LYS A 220 0.39 12.73 1.30
N TYR A 221 0.25 13.54 0.25
CA TYR A 221 -0.68 14.65 0.25
C TYR A 221 -1.95 14.32 -0.54
N LYS A 222 -3.08 14.87 -0.09
CA LYS A 222 -4.31 15.00 -0.84
C LYS A 222 -4.72 16.47 -0.88
N HIS A 223 -5.43 16.88 -1.92
CA HIS A 223 -6.17 18.15 -1.85
C HIS A 223 -7.13 18.10 -0.67
N TRP A 224 -7.39 19.24 -0.03
CA TRP A 224 -8.31 19.33 1.10
C TRP A 224 -9.65 18.65 0.77
N GLY A 225 -10.30 19.04 -0.33
CA GLY A 225 -11.58 18.47 -0.77
C GLY A 225 -11.54 17.00 -1.20
N CYS A 226 -10.36 16.39 -1.33
CA CYS A 226 -10.22 14.99 -1.78
C CYS A 226 -10.05 13.99 -0.61
N ALA A 227 -10.04 14.46 0.64
CA ALA A 227 -10.07 13.61 1.82
C ALA A 227 -11.41 12.86 1.93
N THR A 228 -11.37 11.61 2.41
CA THR A 228 -12.58 10.79 2.57
C THR A 228 -13.34 11.15 3.85
N VAL A 229 -14.61 10.74 3.94
CA VAL A 229 -15.42 10.94 5.15
C VAL A 229 -14.75 10.36 6.40
N ASP A 230 -14.15 9.17 6.29
CA ASP A 230 -13.44 8.55 7.42
C ASP A 230 -12.15 9.28 7.78
N GLU A 231 -11.46 9.88 6.80
CA GLU A 231 -10.32 10.75 7.08
C GLU A 231 -10.77 12.00 7.83
N TYR A 232 -11.86 12.66 7.42
CA TYR A 232 -12.40 13.81 8.16
C TYR A 232 -12.84 13.47 9.58
N ARG A 233 -13.42 12.27 9.80
CA ARG A 233 -13.75 11.79 11.15
C ARG A 233 -12.48 11.68 12.01
N ARG A 234 -11.44 11.03 11.51
CA ARG A 234 -10.17 10.90 12.25
C ARG A 234 -9.47 12.25 12.43
N ILE A 235 -9.50 13.14 11.43
CA ILE A 235 -8.94 14.50 11.56
C ILE A 235 -9.67 15.26 12.67
N ARG A 236 -10.99 15.12 12.80
CA ARG A 236 -11.74 15.71 13.92
C ARG A 236 -11.25 15.16 15.26
N ASP A 237 -11.03 13.85 15.36
CA ASP A 237 -10.57 13.22 16.60
C ASP A 237 -9.15 13.70 16.96
N VAL A 238 -8.24 13.73 15.99
CA VAL A 238 -6.86 14.25 16.13
C VAL A 238 -6.86 15.74 16.47
N LEU A 239 -7.76 16.53 15.87
CA LEU A 239 -7.94 17.95 16.18
C LEU A 239 -8.43 18.14 17.62
N ALA A 240 -9.41 17.34 18.06
CA ALA A 240 -9.93 17.40 19.43
C ALA A 240 -8.88 17.00 20.47
N ALA A 241 -7.94 16.12 20.11
CA ALA A 241 -6.79 15.77 20.94
C ALA A 241 -5.67 16.83 20.93
N GLY A 242 -5.74 17.84 20.05
CA GLY A 242 -4.67 18.84 19.89
C GLY A 242 -3.42 18.29 19.18
N GLU A 243 -3.57 17.21 18.42
CA GLU A 243 -2.46 16.49 17.76
C GLU A 243 -2.36 16.76 16.24
N LEU A 244 -3.18 17.68 15.72
CA LEU A 244 -3.19 18.01 14.29
C LEU A 244 -2.02 18.93 13.94
N GLU A 245 -0.98 18.37 13.31
CA GLU A 245 0.23 19.10 12.91
C GLU A 245 -0.09 20.20 11.87
N GLY A 246 0.57 21.35 11.99
CA GLY A 246 0.54 22.43 10.99
C GLY A 246 -0.73 23.29 11.01
N LEU A 247 -1.62 23.07 11.98
CA LEU A 247 -2.77 23.93 12.20
C LEU A 247 -2.35 25.34 12.66
N GLU A 248 -1.31 25.39 13.47
CA GLU A 248 -0.68 26.62 13.99
C GLU A 248 -0.06 27.50 12.90
N ASP A 249 0.27 26.91 11.74
CA ASP A 249 0.87 27.59 10.59
C ASP A 249 -0.18 28.16 9.62
N LEU A 250 -1.48 27.96 9.89
CA LEU A 250 -2.57 28.49 9.06
C LEU A 250 -2.97 29.88 9.58
N ASP A 251 -2.92 30.88 8.68
CA ASP A 251 -3.46 32.20 8.97
C ASP A 251 -4.98 32.12 9.26
N PRO A 252 -5.49 32.80 10.31
CA PRO A 252 -6.93 32.83 10.67
C PRO A 252 -7.86 33.41 9.60
#